data_AF-A0A964J8M1-F1
#
_entry.id   AF-A0A964J8M1-F1
#
_cell.length_a   1.000
_cell.length_b   1.000
_cell.length_c   1.000
_cell.angle_alpha   90.00
_cell.angle_beta   90.00
_cell.angle_gamma   90.00
#
_symmetry.space_group_name_H-M   'P 1'
#
loop_
_entity.id
_entity.type
_entity.pdbx_description
1 polymer ?
#
loop_
_entity_poly.entity_id
_entity_poly.type
_entity_poly.pdbx_seq_one_letter_code
_entity_poly.pdbx_strand_id
1 'polypeptide(L)'
;MFRTGGSIRAPSNWSKPSKPSAPFCLNEWDNTHACDDYTINNYNSDLERYRYDLEDYQTELQNYVNDAQYFANKVLNYANREITNLD
;
A
#
# COMPACT_ATOMS: atom_id res chain seq x y z
N MET A 1 -0.46 10.03 -34.82
CA MET A 1 -0.74 8.68 -34.28
C MET A 1 -0.52 8.75 -32.77
N PHE A 2 -1.57 9.02 -31.99
CA PHE A 2 -1.47 9.11 -30.53
C PHE A 2 -1.34 7.70 -29.96
N ARG A 3 -0.13 7.33 -29.53
CA ARG A 3 0.06 6.13 -28.71
C ARG A 3 -0.47 6.46 -27.32
N THR A 4 -1.59 5.83 -26.95
CA THR A 4 -2.16 5.89 -25.61
C THR A 4 -1.08 5.51 -24.59
N GLY A 5 -0.55 6.52 -23.90
CA GLY A 5 0.36 6.35 -22.77
C GLY A 5 -0.28 5.44 -21.73
N GLY A 6 0.55 4.61 -21.11
CA GLY A 6 0.13 3.57 -20.17
C GLY A 6 -0.90 4.09 -19.18
N SER A 7 -2.07 3.48 -19.18
CA SER A 7 -3.09 3.69 -18.15
C SER A 7 -2.47 3.27 -16.82
N ILE A 8 -2.30 4.22 -15.92
CA ILE A 8 -1.98 3.92 -14.54
C ILE A 8 -3.23 3.29 -13.96
N ARG A 9 -3.15 2.00 -13.64
CA ARG A 9 -4.25 1.27 -13.03
C ARG A 9 -3.82 0.93 -11.64
N ALA A 10 -4.56 1.42 -10.65
CA ALA A 10 -4.50 0.85 -9.33
C ALA A 10 -4.85 -0.64 -9.46
N PRO A 11 -4.06 -1.55 -8.87
CA PRO A 11 -4.42 -2.96 -8.82
C PRO A 11 -5.82 -3.12 -8.22
N SER A 12 -6.68 -3.89 -8.88
CA SER A 12 -8.08 -4.09 -8.43
C SER A 12 -8.20 -4.89 -7.13
N ASN A 13 -7.08 -5.42 -6.62
CA ASN A 13 -6.96 -6.27 -5.44
C ASN A 13 -6.26 -5.58 -4.25
N TRP A 14 -6.07 -4.25 -4.27
CA TRP A 14 -5.52 -3.50 -3.14
C TRP A 14 -6.47 -3.43 -1.95
N SER A 15 -6.52 -4.52 -1.21
CA SER A 15 -7.16 -4.55 0.10
C SER A 15 -6.10 -4.26 1.15
N LYS A 16 -6.35 -3.21 1.96
CA LYS A 16 -5.51 -2.95 3.12
C LYS A 16 -5.48 -4.22 3.99
N PRO A 17 -4.29 -4.71 4.38
CA PRO A 17 -4.18 -5.83 5.30
C PRO A 17 -4.98 -5.56 6.58
N SER A 18 -5.58 -6.61 7.13
CA SER A 18 -6.37 -6.52 8.36
C SER A 18 -5.56 -7.02 9.54
N LYS A 19 -5.53 -6.24 10.63
CA LYS A 19 -4.86 -6.66 11.86
C LYS A 19 -5.47 -7.98 12.35
N PRO A 20 -4.68 -8.99 12.73
CA PRO A 20 -5.20 -10.19 13.35
C PRO A 20 -5.92 -9.83 14.66
N SER A 21 -6.97 -10.59 14.98
CA SER A 21 -7.71 -10.38 16.22
C SER A 21 -6.89 -10.87 17.41
N ALA A 22 -6.77 -10.03 18.44
CA ALA A 22 -6.13 -10.43 19.67
C ALA A 22 -6.87 -11.64 20.30
N PRO A 23 -6.15 -12.64 20.82
CA PRO A 23 -6.78 -13.73 21.55
C PRO A 23 -7.43 -13.18 22.83
N PHE A 24 -8.55 -13.78 23.25
CA PHE A 24 -9.33 -13.30 24.41
C PHE A 24 -8.53 -13.25 25.73
N CYS A 25 -7.46 -14.04 25.82
CA CYS A 25 -6.58 -14.14 26.98
C CYS A 25 -5.45 -13.10 26.99
N LEU A 26 -5.35 -12.25 25.96
CA LEU A 26 -4.39 -11.15 25.86
C LEU A 26 -5.09 -9.82 26.14
N ASN A 27 -4.48 -9.01 27.00
CA ASN A 27 -4.83 -7.62 27.21
C ASN A 27 -3.73 -6.73 26.62
N GLU A 28 -4.00 -6.18 25.43
CA GLU A 28 -3.06 -5.31 24.72
C GLU A 28 -2.82 -3.97 25.43
N TRP A 29 -3.77 -3.49 26.24
CA TRP A 29 -3.67 -2.20 26.93
C TRP A 29 -2.71 -2.26 28.11
N ASP A 30 -2.85 -3.29 28.94
CA ASP A 30 -2.03 -3.48 30.13
C ASP A 30 -0.75 -4.29 29.85
N ASN A 31 -0.56 -4.75 28.59
CA ASN A 31 0.54 -5.60 28.17
C ASN A 31 0.68 -6.88 29.04
N THR A 32 -0.44 -7.55 29.30
CA THR A 32 -0.52 -8.78 30.10
C THR A 32 -1.29 -9.87 29.34
N HIS A 33 -0.99 -11.14 29.60
CA HIS A 33 -1.78 -12.26 29.07
C HIS A 33 -1.86 -13.44 30.04
N ALA A 34 -2.95 -14.20 29.91
CA ALA A 34 -3.13 -15.53 30.51
C ALA A 34 -3.10 -16.65 29.45
N CYS A 35 -2.73 -16.31 28.21
CA CYS A 35 -2.62 -17.27 27.12
C CYS A 35 -1.51 -18.30 27.39
N ASP A 36 -1.72 -19.52 26.90
CA ASP A 36 -0.64 -20.50 26.79
C ASP A 36 0.41 -20.04 25.75
N ASP A 37 1.61 -20.62 25.85
CA ASP A 37 2.75 -20.27 25.00
C ASP A 37 2.46 -20.47 23.51
N TYR A 38 1.68 -21.48 23.15
CA TYR A 38 1.35 -21.75 21.74
C TYR A 38 0.45 -20.64 21.18
N THR A 39 -0.58 -20.25 21.91
CA THR A 39 -1.50 -19.17 21.54
C THR A 39 -0.77 -17.84 21.37
N ILE A 40 0.10 -17.45 22.31
CA ILE A 40 0.82 -16.17 22.21
C ILE A 40 1.86 -16.20 21.08
N ASN A 41 2.55 -17.32 20.86
CA ASN A 41 3.52 -17.47 19.77
C ASN A 41 2.85 -17.40 18.40
N ASN A 42 1.67 -18.01 18.24
CA ASN A 42 0.89 -17.89 17.02
C ASN A 42 0.44 -16.46 16.77
N TYR A 43 -0.13 -15.79 17.78
CA TYR A 43 -0.56 -14.39 17.63
C TYR A 43 0.60 -13.47 17.25
N ASN A 44 1.78 -13.64 17.86
CA ASN A 44 2.99 -12.90 17.49
C ASN A 44 3.43 -13.19 16.05
N SER A 45 3.34 -14.45 15.60
CA SER A 45 3.66 -14.83 14.23
C SER A 45 2.68 -14.21 13.21
N ASP A 46 1.41 -14.10 13.58
CA ASP A 46 0.40 -13.45 12.76
C ASP A 46 0.59 -11.93 12.72
N LEU A 47 1.00 -11.30 13.83
CA LEU A 47 1.39 -9.90 13.86
C LEU A 47 2.61 -9.61 12.98
N GLU A 48 3.60 -10.52 12.98
CA GLU A 48 4.77 -10.37 12.13
C GLU A 48 4.38 -10.44 10.65
N ARG A 49 3.54 -11.41 10.25
CA ARG A 49 3.00 -11.50 8.89
C ARG A 49 2.20 -10.25 8.51
N TYR A 50 1.31 -9.80 9.38
CA TYR A 50 0.55 -8.56 9.17
C TYR A 50 1.46 -7.34 8.97
N ARG A 51 2.58 -7.25 9.69
CA ARG A 51 3.57 -6.18 9.49
C ARG A 51 4.18 -6.24 8.10
N TYR A 52 4.61 -7.41 7.64
CA TYR A 52 5.14 -7.56 6.28
C TYR A 52 4.11 -7.20 5.22
N ASP A 53 2.86 -7.65 5.38
CA ASP A 53 1.79 -7.33 4.44
C ASP A 53 1.52 -5.81 4.39
N LEU A 54 1.61 -5.11 5.53
CA LEU A 54 1.48 -3.65 5.59
C LEU A 54 2.64 -2.93 4.88
N GLU A 55 3.87 -3.38 5.09
CA GLU A 55 5.07 -2.82 4.45
C GLU A 55 4.99 -2.96 2.92
N ASP A 56 4.55 -4.12 2.44
CA ASP A 56 4.31 -4.37 1.02
C ASP A 56 3.19 -3.49 0.46
N TYR A 57 2.03 -3.46 1.12
CA TYR A 57 0.91 -2.61 0.74
C TYR A 57 1.29 -1.12 0.66
N GLN A 58 2.08 -0.63 1.62
CA GLN A 58 2.59 0.74 1.59
C GLN A 58 3.53 0.99 0.41
N THR A 59 4.42 0.05 0.12
CA THR A 59 5.36 0.13 -1.00
C THR A 59 4.63 0.20 -2.33
N GLU A 60 3.63 -0.66 -2.51
CA GLU A 60 2.79 -0.67 -3.71
C GLU A 60 2.05 0.66 -3.89
N LEU A 61 1.45 1.20 -2.81
CA LEU A 61 0.80 2.52 -2.83
C LEU A 61 1.75 3.64 -3.26
N GLN A 62 2.97 3.66 -2.71
CA GLN A 62 3.97 4.66 -3.04
C GLN A 62 4.36 4.59 -4.52
N ASN A 63 4.53 3.38 -5.06
CA ASN A 63 4.87 3.19 -6.47
C ASN A 63 3.78 3.74 -7.40
N TYR A 64 2.51 3.46 -7.12
CA TYR A 64 1.41 4.01 -7.91
C TYR A 64 1.35 5.54 -7.85
N VAL A 65 1.56 6.14 -6.68
CA VAL A 65 1.60 7.61 -6.54
C VAL A 65 2.75 8.19 -7.37
N ASN A 66 3.92 7.56 -7.35
CA ASN A 66 5.08 7.98 -8.15
C ASN A 66 4.78 7.88 -9.65
N ASP A 67 4.16 6.78 -10.10
CA ASP A 67 3.76 6.60 -11.49
C ASP A 67 2.73 7.67 -11.91
N ALA A 68 1.74 7.96 -11.05
CA ALA A 68 0.73 8.99 -11.27
C ALA A 68 1.35 10.37 -11.46
N GLN A 69 2.29 10.72 -10.59
CA GLN A 69 3.04 11.97 -10.70
C GLN A 69 3.89 12.00 -11.98
N TYR A 70 4.57 10.92 -12.32
CA TYR A 70 5.36 10.83 -13.54
C TYR A 70 4.49 11.07 -14.79
N PHE A 71 3.35 10.40 -14.88
CA PHE A 71 2.44 10.58 -16.01
C PHE A 71 1.86 12.00 -16.08
N ALA A 72 1.41 12.57 -14.96
CA ALA A 72 0.92 13.94 -14.91
C ALA A 72 1.98 14.94 -15.41
N ASN A 73 3.22 14.78 -14.98
CA ASN A 73 4.35 15.59 -15.45
C ASN A 73 4.60 15.43 -16.95
N LYS A 74 4.48 14.21 -17.50
CA LYS A 74 4.63 13.98 -18.94
C LYS A 74 3.54 14.68 -19.74
N VAL A 75 2.28 14.62 -19.28
CA VAL A 75 1.15 15.30 -19.91
C VAL A 75 1.34 16.81 -19.87
N LEU A 76 1.72 17.38 -18.72
CA LEU A 76 1.97 18.82 -18.59
C LEU A 76 3.09 19.29 -19.52
N ASN A 77 4.21 18.57 -19.56
CA ASN A 77 5.33 18.91 -20.44
C ASN A 77 4.92 18.84 -21.93
N TYR A 78 4.10 17.86 -22.30
CA TYR A 78 3.58 17.77 -23.66
C TYR A 78 2.69 18.97 -23.98
N ALA A 79 1.72 19.28 -23.13
CA ALA A 79 0.81 20.41 -23.32
C ALA A 79 1.56 21.75 -23.45
N ASN A 80 2.55 21.99 -22.59
CA ASN A 80 3.37 23.20 -22.65
C ASN A 80 4.13 23.31 -23.98
N ARG A 81 4.70 22.21 -24.49
CA ARG A 81 5.37 22.21 -25.80
C ARG A 81 4.42 22.53 -26.94
N GLU A 82 3.22 21.95 -26.92
CA GLU A 82 2.23 22.21 -27.96
C GLU A 82 1.74 23.67 -27.92
N ILE A 83 1.55 24.26 -26.73
CA ILE A 83 1.23 25.70 -26.58
C ILE A 83 2.34 26.57 -27.16
N THR A 84 3.61 26.32 -26.81
CA THR A 84 4.74 27.10 -27.31
C THR A 84 4.93 27.00 -28.83
N ASN A 85 4.48 25.91 -29.47
CA ASN A 85 4.56 25.75 -30.93
C ASN A 85 3.40 26.42 -31.68
N LEU A 86 2.42 27.01 -30.98
CA LEU A 86 1.27 27.71 -31.56
C LEU A 86 1.45 29.24 -31.59
N ASP A 87 2.48 29.76 -30.92
CA ASP A 87 2.94 31.16 -30.97
C ASP A 87 4.07 31.34 -32.02
#